data_AF-A0A938F966-F1
#
_entry.id   AF-A0A938F966-F1
#
_cell.length_a   1.000
_cell.length_b   1.000
_cell.length_c   1.000
_cell.angle_alpha   90.00
_cell.angle_beta   90.00
_cell.angle_gamma   90.00
#
_symmetry.space_group_name_H-M   'P 1'
#
loop_
_entity.id
_entity.type
_entity.pdbx_description
1 polymer ?
#
loop_
_entity_poly.entity_id
_entity_poly.type
_entity_poly.pdbx_seq_one_letter_code
_entity_poly.pdbx_strand_id
1 'polypeptide(L)'
;MIIDSAVAIAQRRVGKTGEQYFAGRVSAVIERSIIAFKSSTWIVVATGFVEPVLFLFAFGYGIGDLIGNVTPEGGSAISYAMYIAPGLLATSAMNGAIYDSTWNVFFKIKHGRLYQAMLATSLGPLDVALGEIIWALGRGLMYSVGFMGVVTPLGLVQSWWAVLAIPAAVMIAFAFSAIGMAFTSYMQTYQQMDLINVALLPMFLFSGSFYPITVFPGWIQSVIQSLPLWHAIELMRGLMLGEISSSLLVHVAYFSAMIIIGTWFTTRRLNHLFMR
;
A
#
# COMPACT_ATOMS: atom_id res chain seq x y z
N MET A 1 -34.50 16.69 -1.81
CA MET A 1 -34.10 15.27 -1.65
C MET A 1 -32.74 15.09 -0.95
N ILE A 2 -31.65 15.76 -1.36
CA ILE A 2 -30.33 15.64 -0.69
C ILE A 2 -30.28 16.39 0.66
N ILE A 3 -31.05 17.47 0.82
CA ILE A 3 -31.07 18.28 2.06
C ILE A 3 -31.81 17.54 3.19
N ASP A 4 -32.91 16.85 2.88
CA ASP A 4 -33.70 16.08 3.86
C ASP A 4 -32.91 14.92 4.45
N SER A 5 -32.03 14.28 3.67
CA SER A 5 -31.19 13.18 4.15
C SER A 5 -30.09 13.67 5.09
N ALA A 6 -29.46 14.81 4.81
CA ALA A 6 -28.43 15.38 5.69
C ALA A 6 -28.99 15.75 7.07
N VAL A 7 -30.18 16.38 7.10
CA VAL A 7 -30.87 16.77 8.34
C VAL A 7 -31.37 15.54 9.10
N ALA A 8 -31.93 14.55 8.41
CA ALA A 8 -32.41 13.31 9.04
C ALA A 8 -31.28 12.48 9.69
N ILE A 9 -30.09 12.45 9.07
CA ILE A 9 -28.93 11.76 9.65
C ILE A 9 -28.37 12.56 10.84
N ALA A 10 -28.40 13.90 10.80
CA ALA A 10 -28.00 14.74 11.94
C ALA A 10 -28.98 14.60 13.13
N GLN A 11 -30.29 14.56 12.88
CA GLN A 11 -31.31 14.36 13.92
C GLN A 11 -31.28 12.97 14.55
N ARG A 12 -30.90 11.92 13.79
CA ARG A 12 -30.70 10.55 14.33
C ARG A 12 -29.50 10.40 15.27
N ARG A 13 -28.68 11.45 15.42
CA ARG A 13 -27.39 11.44 16.12
C ARG A 13 -27.37 12.18 17.46
N VAL A 14 -28.27 13.14 17.66
CA VAL A 14 -28.32 13.95 18.90
C VAL A 14 -28.33 13.02 20.13
N GLY A 15 -27.23 13.02 20.88
CA GLY A 15 -27.10 12.31 22.16
C GLY A 15 -26.35 10.98 22.14
N LYS A 16 -25.68 10.59 21.04
CA LYS A 16 -24.86 9.35 20.99
C LYS A 16 -23.38 9.60 21.28
N THR A 17 -22.74 8.70 22.02
CA THR A 17 -21.29 8.72 22.25
C THR A 17 -20.53 8.52 20.94
N GLY A 18 -19.63 9.44 20.59
CA GLY A 18 -18.84 9.40 19.35
C GLY A 18 -19.34 10.31 18.20
N GLU A 19 -20.40 11.09 18.43
CA GLU A 19 -21.03 12.01 17.45
C GLU A 19 -20.04 13.01 16.80
N GLN A 20 -19.00 13.41 17.53
CA GLN A 20 -17.94 14.32 17.04
C GLN A 20 -16.92 13.64 16.12
N TYR A 21 -16.77 12.31 16.19
CA TYR A 21 -15.69 11.59 15.52
C TYR A 21 -16.12 10.97 14.18
N PHE A 22 -17.34 10.43 14.10
CA PHE A 22 -17.85 9.68 12.94
C PHE A 22 -19.22 10.18 12.51
N ALA A 23 -19.31 10.78 11.32
CA ALA A 23 -20.54 11.32 10.76
C ALA A 23 -21.28 10.34 9.83
N GLY A 24 -20.70 9.17 9.53
CA GLY A 24 -21.31 8.15 8.68
C GLY A 24 -21.38 8.53 7.21
N ARG A 25 -20.52 9.46 6.77
CA ARG A 25 -20.50 10.02 5.41
C ARG A 25 -19.23 9.64 4.64
N VAL A 26 -18.62 8.50 5.01
CA VAL A 26 -17.48 7.89 4.30
C VAL A 26 -17.76 7.76 2.80
N SER A 27 -19.00 7.42 2.42
CA SER A 27 -19.41 7.28 1.01
C SER A 27 -19.25 8.57 0.21
N ALA A 28 -19.48 9.74 0.80
CA ALA A 28 -19.31 11.03 0.12
C ALA A 28 -17.82 11.33 -0.15
N VAL A 29 -16.93 10.89 0.74
CA VAL A 29 -15.48 11.01 0.55
C VAL A 29 -15.02 10.07 -0.55
N ILE A 30 -15.54 8.83 -0.58
CA ILE A 30 -15.25 7.85 -1.64
C ILE A 30 -15.75 8.36 -3.00
N GLU A 31 -16.98 8.87 -3.08
CA GLU A 31 -17.55 9.41 -4.31
C GLU A 31 -16.71 10.57 -4.86
N ARG A 32 -16.27 11.48 -3.99
CA ARG A 32 -15.32 12.53 -4.35
C ARG A 32 -14.02 11.95 -4.92
N SER A 33 -13.44 10.94 -4.27
CA SER A 33 -12.21 10.30 -4.73
C SER A 33 -12.39 9.64 -6.11
N ILE A 34 -13.53 8.99 -6.36
CA ILE A 34 -13.88 8.40 -7.66
C ILE A 34 -14.06 9.47 -8.74
N ILE A 35 -14.71 10.60 -8.43
CA ILE A 35 -14.89 11.71 -9.37
C ILE A 35 -13.53 12.33 -9.73
N ALA A 36 -12.69 12.62 -8.73
CA ALA A 36 -11.33 13.15 -8.94
C ALA A 36 -10.46 12.18 -9.76
N PHE A 37 -10.62 10.87 -9.51
CA PHE A 37 -9.98 9.83 -10.28
C PHE A 37 -10.37 9.87 -11.75
N LYS A 38 -11.68 9.90 -12.05
CA LYS A 38 -12.18 9.96 -13.43
C LYS A 38 -11.75 11.23 -14.16
N SER A 39 -11.62 12.36 -13.47
CA SER A 39 -11.33 13.64 -14.12
C SER A 39 -9.84 13.92 -14.32
N SER A 40 -8.98 13.57 -13.35
CA SER A 40 -7.60 14.05 -13.32
C SER A 40 -6.56 13.01 -12.96
N THR A 41 -6.90 12.01 -12.14
CA THR A 41 -5.89 11.10 -11.55
C THR A 41 -5.82 9.73 -12.24
N TRP A 42 -6.74 9.42 -13.17
CA TRP A 42 -6.73 8.16 -13.92
C TRP A 42 -5.38 7.88 -14.58
N ILE A 43 -4.79 8.87 -15.27
CA ILE A 43 -3.52 8.71 -15.97
C ILE A 43 -2.41 8.30 -15.00
N VAL A 44 -2.31 8.96 -13.84
CA VAL A 44 -1.27 8.69 -12.83
C VAL A 44 -1.37 7.26 -12.32
N VAL A 45 -2.59 6.77 -12.08
CA VAL A 45 -2.82 5.38 -11.64
C VAL A 45 -2.57 4.39 -12.78
N ALA A 46 -3.00 4.71 -14.01
CA ALA A 46 -2.71 3.87 -15.17
C ALA A 46 -1.20 3.76 -15.42
N THR A 47 -0.42 4.82 -15.18
CA THR A 47 1.03 4.79 -15.31
C THR A 47 1.74 4.12 -14.11
N GLY A 48 1.08 4.02 -12.96
CA GLY A 48 1.71 3.51 -11.73
C GLY A 48 2.12 2.05 -11.78
N PHE A 49 1.45 1.22 -12.58
CA PHE A 49 1.86 -0.18 -12.81
C PHE A 49 2.77 -0.35 -14.02
N VAL A 50 3.05 0.71 -14.80
CA VAL A 50 3.96 0.64 -15.94
C VAL A 50 5.40 0.48 -15.47
N GLU A 51 5.80 1.21 -14.43
CA GLU A 51 7.13 1.13 -13.83
C GLU A 51 7.55 -0.32 -13.48
N PRO A 52 6.81 -1.09 -12.66
CA PRO A 52 7.19 -2.46 -12.32
C PRO A 52 7.17 -3.40 -13.54
N VAL A 53 6.31 -3.15 -14.52
CA VAL A 53 6.30 -3.90 -15.78
C VAL A 53 7.58 -3.61 -16.58
N LEU A 54 8.01 -2.35 -16.65
CA LEU A 54 9.28 -1.97 -17.29
C LEU A 54 10.48 -2.58 -16.55
N PHE A 55 10.48 -2.57 -15.21
CA PHE A 55 11.49 -3.25 -14.42
C PHE A 55 11.52 -4.76 -14.70
N LEU A 56 10.35 -5.40 -14.84
CA LEU A 56 10.26 -6.81 -15.18
C LEU A 56 10.84 -7.09 -16.56
N PHE A 57 10.55 -6.26 -17.57
CA PHE A 57 11.14 -6.42 -18.89
C PHE A 57 12.65 -6.15 -18.89
N ALA A 58 13.11 -5.09 -18.24
CA ALA A 58 14.52 -4.71 -18.20
C ALA A 58 15.38 -5.74 -17.45
N PHE A 59 14.99 -6.10 -16.23
CA PHE A 59 15.77 -6.99 -15.39
C PHE A 59 15.40 -8.46 -15.64
N GLY A 60 14.11 -8.78 -15.69
CA GLY A 60 13.62 -10.16 -15.80
C GLY A 60 13.93 -10.79 -17.15
N TYR A 61 13.76 -10.05 -18.25
CA TYR A 61 14.05 -10.52 -19.60
C TYR A 61 15.34 -9.94 -20.18
N GLY A 62 15.64 -8.66 -19.93
CA GLY A 62 16.84 -8.03 -20.48
C GLY A 62 18.15 -8.52 -19.87
N ILE A 63 18.18 -8.75 -18.56
CA ILE A 63 19.37 -9.26 -17.84
C ILE A 63 19.17 -10.72 -17.40
N GLY A 64 17.94 -11.24 -17.41
CA GLY A 64 17.62 -12.59 -16.95
C GLY A 64 18.41 -13.69 -17.65
N ASP A 65 18.67 -13.55 -18.95
CA ASP A 65 19.49 -14.51 -19.72
C ASP A 65 20.96 -14.55 -19.27
N LEU A 66 21.48 -13.46 -18.69
CA LEU A 66 22.83 -13.40 -18.14
C LEU A 66 22.93 -14.02 -16.74
N ILE A 67 21.84 -13.95 -15.96
CA ILE A 67 21.79 -14.47 -14.58
C ILE A 67 21.41 -15.96 -14.57
N GLY A 68 20.53 -16.38 -15.48
CA GLY A 68 20.03 -17.75 -15.54
C GLY A 68 19.02 -18.07 -14.44
N ASN A 69 19.14 -19.26 -13.86
CA ASN A 69 18.22 -19.74 -12.83
C ASN A 69 18.69 -19.34 -11.43
N VAL A 70 17.75 -18.87 -10.62
CA VAL A 70 17.97 -18.51 -9.21
C VAL A 70 17.22 -19.50 -8.34
N THR A 71 17.88 -19.96 -7.27
CA THR A 71 17.26 -20.84 -6.27
C THR A 71 16.84 -19.99 -5.07
N PRO A 72 15.54 -19.80 -4.80
CA PRO A 72 15.06 -19.17 -3.58
C PRO A 72 15.40 -20.02 -2.35
N GLU A 73 15.34 -19.43 -1.16
CA GLU A 73 15.50 -20.20 0.08
C GLU A 73 14.42 -21.28 0.19
N GLY A 74 14.84 -22.56 0.20
CA GLY A 74 13.93 -23.70 0.38
C GLY A 74 13.11 -24.12 -0.86
N GLY A 75 13.31 -23.47 -2.02
CA GLY A 75 12.56 -23.73 -3.25
C GLY A 75 13.36 -24.38 -4.38
N SER A 76 12.69 -24.65 -5.49
CA SER A 76 13.34 -25.13 -6.73
C SER A 76 14.01 -24.00 -7.51
N ALA A 77 14.96 -24.35 -8.39
CA ALA A 77 15.54 -23.39 -9.33
C ALA A 77 14.45 -22.81 -10.24
N ILE A 78 14.25 -21.50 -10.17
CA ILE A 78 13.26 -20.75 -10.98
C ILE A 78 13.99 -19.76 -11.90
N SER A 79 13.34 -19.37 -12.99
CA SER A 79 13.90 -18.33 -13.85
C SER A 79 14.00 -17.00 -13.12
N TYR A 80 14.95 -16.16 -13.53
CA TYR A 80 15.11 -14.84 -12.91
C TYR A 80 13.84 -13.98 -12.98
N ALA A 81 13.10 -14.04 -14.09
CA ALA A 81 11.82 -13.35 -14.24
C ALA A 81 10.77 -13.83 -13.22
N MET A 82 10.69 -15.15 -12.96
CA MET A 82 9.83 -15.74 -11.92
C MET A 82 10.26 -15.28 -10.52
N TYR A 83 11.56 -15.08 -10.31
CA TYR A 83 12.11 -14.65 -9.04
C TYR A 83 11.76 -13.18 -8.73
N ILE A 84 11.88 -12.27 -9.69
CA ILE A 84 11.69 -10.83 -9.43
C ILE A 84 10.22 -10.39 -9.49
N ALA A 85 9.36 -11.09 -10.22
CA ALA A 85 7.96 -10.67 -10.42
C ALA A 85 7.17 -10.45 -9.11
N PRO A 86 7.23 -11.35 -8.11
CA PRO A 86 6.58 -11.12 -6.82
C PRO A 86 7.18 -9.90 -6.08
N GLY A 87 8.49 -9.69 -6.22
CA GLY A 87 9.22 -8.56 -5.64
C GLY A 87 8.75 -7.21 -6.19
N LEU A 88 8.59 -7.15 -7.51
CA LEU A 88 8.09 -5.97 -8.21
C LEU A 88 6.62 -5.69 -7.86
N LEU A 89 5.79 -6.72 -7.75
CA LEU A 89 4.39 -6.57 -7.33
C LEU A 89 4.28 -6.01 -5.90
N ALA A 90 5.03 -6.59 -4.95
CA ALA A 90 5.07 -6.12 -3.57
C ALA A 90 5.58 -4.67 -3.46
N THR A 91 6.63 -4.34 -4.21
CA THR A 91 7.19 -2.98 -4.27
C THR A 91 6.19 -1.99 -4.86
N SER A 92 5.44 -2.38 -5.88
CA SER A 92 4.42 -1.52 -6.52
C SER A 92 3.27 -1.21 -5.56
N ALA A 93 2.82 -2.21 -4.81
CA ALA A 93 1.81 -2.04 -3.78
C ALA A 93 2.30 -1.10 -2.66
N MET A 94 3.56 -1.26 -2.22
CA MET A 94 4.22 -0.37 -1.26
C MET A 94 4.32 1.07 -1.79
N ASN A 95 4.90 1.28 -2.96
CA ASN A 95 5.10 2.61 -3.54
C ASN A 95 3.76 3.31 -3.76
N GLY A 96 2.78 2.61 -4.34
CA GLY A 96 1.43 3.15 -4.54
C GLY A 96 0.78 3.61 -3.24
N ALA A 97 0.92 2.81 -2.18
CA ALA A 97 0.41 3.14 -0.86
C ALA A 97 1.14 4.32 -0.21
N ILE A 98 2.47 4.33 -0.22
CA ILE A 98 3.28 5.37 0.42
C ILE A 98 3.13 6.71 -0.30
N TYR A 99 3.20 6.74 -1.63
CA TYR A 99 3.02 7.98 -2.40
C TYR A 99 1.66 8.59 -2.13
N ASP A 100 0.64 7.76 -1.98
CA ASP A 100 -0.67 8.27 -1.63
C ASP A 100 -0.78 8.73 -0.18
N SER A 101 -0.49 7.85 0.78
CA SER A 101 -0.66 8.15 2.20
C SER A 101 0.21 9.30 2.67
N THR A 102 1.23 9.63 1.89
CA THR A 102 2.22 10.63 2.22
C THR A 102 2.09 11.86 1.37
N TRP A 103 2.48 11.83 0.09
CA TRP A 103 2.51 13.03 -0.74
C TRP A 103 1.11 13.57 -1.01
N ASN A 104 0.15 12.69 -1.31
CA ASN A 104 -1.22 13.10 -1.57
C ASN A 104 -1.86 13.69 -0.30
N VAL A 105 -1.70 13.02 0.85
CA VAL A 105 -2.22 13.48 2.14
C VAL A 105 -1.55 14.78 2.59
N PHE A 106 -0.23 14.87 2.53
CA PHE A 106 0.53 16.08 2.86
C PHE A 106 0.08 17.27 2.03
N PHE A 107 -0.10 17.06 0.71
CA PHE A 107 -0.62 18.08 -0.18
C PHE A 107 -2.03 18.52 0.22
N LYS A 108 -2.93 17.58 0.52
CA LYS A 108 -4.31 17.86 0.95
C LYS A 108 -4.37 18.62 2.29
N ILE A 109 -3.46 18.33 3.23
CA ILE A 109 -3.37 19.01 4.53
C ILE A 109 -2.79 20.42 4.38
N LYS A 110 -1.64 20.54 3.71
CA LYS A 110 -0.83 21.78 3.72
C LYS A 110 -1.20 22.78 2.62
N HIS A 111 -1.52 22.29 1.42
CA HIS A 111 -1.71 23.13 0.23
C HIS A 111 -3.17 23.20 -0.18
N GLY A 112 -3.87 22.07 -0.19
CA GLY A 112 -5.27 22.02 -0.61
C GLY A 112 -6.25 22.61 0.41
N ARG A 113 -5.83 22.81 1.68
CA ARG A 113 -6.72 23.10 2.84
C ARG A 113 -7.97 22.23 2.86
N LEU A 114 -7.89 21.04 2.26
CA LEU A 114 -9.04 20.22 1.93
C LEU A 114 -9.64 19.62 3.19
N TYR A 115 -8.80 19.29 4.17
CA TYR A 115 -9.24 18.87 5.49
C TYR A 115 -9.93 20.00 6.26
N GLN A 116 -9.45 21.25 6.15
CA GLN A 116 -10.12 22.40 6.77
C GLN A 116 -11.48 22.68 6.11
N ALA A 117 -11.56 22.58 4.78
CA ALA A 117 -12.83 22.71 4.05
C ALA A 117 -13.80 21.55 4.36
N MET A 118 -13.30 20.31 4.48
CA MET A 118 -14.12 19.15 4.83
C MET A 118 -14.62 19.21 6.27
N LEU A 119 -13.80 19.66 7.22
CA LEU A 119 -14.20 19.85 8.62
C LEU A 119 -15.10 21.08 8.82
N ALA A 120 -15.09 22.04 7.90
CA ALA A 120 -16.11 23.09 7.83
C ALA A 120 -17.47 22.56 7.31
N THR A 121 -17.52 21.29 6.87
CA THR A 121 -18.73 20.58 6.47
C THR A 121 -19.13 19.56 7.56
N SER A 122 -20.30 18.94 7.47
CA SER A 122 -20.78 17.96 8.47
C SER A 122 -20.03 16.59 8.48
N LEU A 123 -18.74 16.56 8.17
CA LEU A 123 -17.90 15.37 8.08
C LEU A 123 -17.03 15.23 9.34
N GLY A 124 -16.96 14.02 9.90
CA GLY A 124 -16.07 13.73 11.02
C GLY A 124 -14.65 13.40 10.54
N PRO A 125 -13.60 13.58 11.36
CA PRO A 125 -12.23 13.18 11.04
C PRO A 125 -12.10 11.70 10.64
N LEU A 126 -12.89 10.80 11.26
CA LEU A 126 -12.87 9.37 10.88
C LEU A 126 -13.47 9.12 9.49
N ASP A 127 -14.45 9.90 9.03
CA ASP A 127 -15.02 9.69 7.70
C ASP A 127 -14.00 9.99 6.61
N VAL A 128 -13.19 11.02 6.83
CA VAL A 128 -12.12 11.38 5.89
C VAL A 128 -11.01 10.35 5.93
N ALA A 129 -10.58 9.92 7.13
CA ALA A 129 -9.55 8.88 7.26
C ALA A 129 -9.97 7.56 6.60
N LEU A 130 -11.20 7.08 6.86
CA LEU A 130 -11.73 5.86 6.25
C LEU A 130 -11.88 5.99 4.73
N GLY A 131 -12.34 7.14 4.23
CA GLY A 131 -12.48 7.38 2.80
C GLY A 131 -11.14 7.38 2.06
N GLU A 132 -10.10 7.99 2.64
CA GLU A 132 -8.75 7.97 2.09
C GLU A 132 -8.12 6.57 2.15
N ILE A 133 -8.30 5.84 3.26
CA ILE A 133 -7.84 4.46 3.37
C ILE A 133 -8.49 3.57 2.30
N ILE A 134 -9.82 3.61 2.17
CA ILE A 134 -10.54 2.81 1.16
C ILE A 134 -10.06 3.16 -0.25
N TRP A 135 -9.74 4.43 -0.49
CA TRP A 135 -9.19 4.87 -1.78
C TRP A 135 -7.75 4.39 -2.03
N ALA A 136 -6.90 4.38 -1.00
CA ALA A 136 -5.57 3.78 -1.06
C ALA A 136 -5.64 2.28 -1.34
N LEU A 137 -6.55 1.56 -0.68
CA LEU A 137 -6.83 0.14 -0.93
C LEU A 137 -7.28 -0.11 -2.38
N GLY A 138 -8.18 0.73 -2.88
CA GLY A 138 -8.68 0.66 -4.26
C GLY A 138 -7.55 0.76 -5.29
N ARG A 139 -6.60 1.69 -5.10
CA ARG A 139 -5.41 1.77 -5.97
C ARG A 139 -4.48 0.57 -5.84
N GLY A 140 -4.22 0.11 -4.61
CA GLY A 140 -3.44 -1.11 -4.39
C GLY A 140 -4.03 -2.31 -5.15
N LEU A 141 -5.36 -2.43 -5.13
CA LEU A 141 -6.09 -3.43 -5.91
C LEU A 141 -5.90 -3.24 -7.41
N MET A 142 -6.04 -2.01 -7.92
CA MET A 142 -5.86 -1.72 -9.35
C MET A 142 -4.44 -2.06 -9.84
N TYR A 143 -3.40 -1.69 -9.07
CA TYR A 143 -2.02 -2.02 -9.42
C TYR A 143 -1.77 -3.52 -9.40
N SER A 144 -2.32 -4.21 -8.40
CA SER A 144 -2.16 -5.65 -8.28
C SER A 144 -2.83 -6.40 -9.42
N VAL A 145 -4.06 -6.00 -9.77
CA VAL A 145 -4.80 -6.58 -10.90
C VAL A 145 -4.09 -6.28 -12.22
N GLY A 146 -3.63 -5.05 -12.43
CA GLY A 146 -2.92 -4.65 -13.65
C GLY A 146 -1.62 -5.43 -13.84
N PHE A 147 -0.79 -5.51 -12.80
CA PHE A 147 0.47 -6.24 -12.85
C PHE A 147 0.25 -7.76 -13.00
N MET A 148 -0.68 -8.35 -12.24
CA MET A 148 -1.04 -9.77 -12.40
C MET A 148 -1.58 -10.06 -13.80
N GLY A 149 -2.34 -9.14 -14.40
CA GLY A 149 -2.82 -9.25 -15.77
C GLY A 149 -1.72 -9.30 -16.83
N VAL A 150 -0.55 -8.70 -16.56
CA VAL A 150 0.64 -8.77 -17.43
C VAL A 150 1.46 -10.03 -17.15
N VAL A 151 1.65 -10.38 -15.89
CA VAL A 151 2.55 -11.47 -15.46
C VAL A 151 1.94 -12.86 -15.68
N THR A 152 0.62 -13.00 -15.57
CA THR A 152 -0.09 -14.27 -15.83
C THR A 152 0.08 -14.79 -17.27
N PRO A 153 -0.18 -14.02 -18.35
CA PRO A 153 0.00 -14.50 -19.71
C PRO A 153 1.48 -14.74 -20.08
N LEU A 154 2.42 -14.12 -19.34
CA LEU A 154 3.85 -14.37 -19.48
C LEU A 154 4.30 -15.72 -18.88
N GLY A 155 3.39 -16.50 -18.28
CA GLY A 155 3.71 -17.78 -17.65
C GLY A 155 4.51 -17.62 -16.36
N LEU A 156 4.51 -16.41 -15.77
CA LEU A 156 5.29 -16.09 -14.58
C LEU A 156 4.58 -16.45 -13.26
N VAL A 157 3.42 -17.10 -13.36
CA VAL A 157 2.58 -17.53 -12.25
C VAL A 157 2.39 -19.04 -12.38
N GLN A 158 2.87 -19.80 -11.39
CA GLN A 158 2.87 -21.27 -11.44
C GLN A 158 1.70 -21.90 -10.66
N SER A 159 1.00 -21.10 -9.86
CA SER A 159 0.03 -21.60 -8.89
C SER A 159 -1.32 -20.89 -8.97
N TRP A 160 -2.40 -21.65 -8.75
CA TRP A 160 -3.75 -21.10 -8.59
C TRP A 160 -3.87 -20.18 -7.37
N TRP A 161 -3.00 -20.37 -6.37
CA TRP A 161 -2.95 -19.54 -5.17
C TRP A 161 -2.52 -18.09 -5.43
N ALA A 162 -2.01 -17.80 -6.62
CA ALA A 162 -1.68 -16.44 -7.03
C ALA A 162 -2.90 -15.51 -7.08
N VAL A 163 -4.13 -16.03 -7.11
CA VAL A 163 -5.34 -15.21 -6.92
C VAL A 163 -5.34 -14.54 -5.55
N LEU A 164 -4.81 -15.20 -4.51
CA LEU A 164 -4.65 -14.61 -3.18
C LEU A 164 -3.52 -13.56 -3.11
N ALA A 165 -2.66 -13.46 -4.13
CA ALA A 165 -1.66 -12.42 -4.21
C ALA A 165 -2.31 -11.02 -4.31
N ILE A 166 -3.50 -10.93 -4.92
CA ILE A 166 -4.25 -9.67 -5.02
C ILE A 166 -4.69 -9.15 -3.65
N PRO A 167 -5.45 -9.89 -2.81
CA PRO A 167 -5.79 -9.45 -1.47
C PRO A 167 -4.57 -9.29 -0.57
N ALA A 168 -3.52 -10.10 -0.74
CA ALA A 168 -2.26 -9.92 -0.02
C ALA A 168 -1.60 -8.57 -0.36
N ALA A 169 -1.54 -8.19 -1.63
CA ALA A 169 -1.02 -6.90 -2.05
C ALA A 169 -1.86 -5.71 -1.55
N VAL A 170 -3.19 -5.86 -1.48
CA VAL A 170 -4.08 -4.87 -0.85
C VAL A 170 -3.78 -4.73 0.65
N MET A 171 -3.53 -5.84 1.36
CA MET A 171 -3.14 -5.82 2.77
C MET A 171 -1.77 -5.16 2.98
N ILE A 172 -0.79 -5.46 2.11
CA ILE A 172 0.52 -4.81 2.09
C ILE A 172 0.35 -3.29 1.88
N ALA A 173 -0.41 -2.89 0.86
CA ALA A 173 -0.72 -1.49 0.59
C ALA A 173 -1.39 -0.82 1.80
N PHE A 174 -2.29 -1.52 2.50
CA PHE A 174 -2.92 -0.97 3.69
C PHE A 174 -1.91 -0.70 4.81
N ALA A 175 -1.07 -1.69 5.11
CA ALA A 175 -0.08 -1.59 6.16
C ALA A 175 0.89 -0.43 5.91
N PHE A 176 1.40 -0.31 4.68
CA PHE A 176 2.29 0.77 4.28
C PHE A 176 1.59 2.12 4.30
N SER A 177 0.33 2.20 3.85
CA SER A 177 -0.46 3.44 3.92
C SER A 177 -0.70 3.88 5.37
N ALA A 178 -0.98 2.94 6.28
CA ALA A 178 -1.25 3.25 7.68
C ALA A 178 -0.01 3.83 8.38
N ILE A 179 1.16 3.26 8.13
CA ILE A 179 2.43 3.79 8.66
C ILE A 179 2.86 5.07 7.94
N GLY A 180 2.70 5.15 6.62
CA GLY A 180 3.04 6.33 5.85
C GLY A 180 2.23 7.55 6.28
N MET A 181 0.92 7.39 6.49
CA MET A 181 0.05 8.46 6.99
C MET A 181 0.44 8.88 8.42
N ALA A 182 0.74 7.91 9.29
CA ALA A 182 1.28 8.16 10.62
C ALA A 182 2.54 9.03 10.55
N PHE A 183 3.53 8.66 9.73
CA PHE A 183 4.77 9.42 9.58
C PHE A 183 4.53 10.83 9.02
N THR A 184 3.70 10.94 7.98
CA THR A 184 3.35 12.21 7.32
C THR A 184 2.72 13.22 8.28
N SER A 185 1.94 12.74 9.24
CA SER A 185 1.28 13.60 10.24
C SER A 185 2.24 14.31 11.20
N TYR A 186 3.52 13.92 11.23
CA TYR A 186 4.59 14.60 11.96
C TYR A 186 5.44 15.49 11.05
N MET A 187 5.37 15.30 9.73
CA MET A 187 6.19 16.04 8.79
C MET A 187 5.62 17.44 8.52
N GLN A 188 6.52 18.41 8.55
CA GLN A 188 6.18 19.83 8.39
C GLN A 188 6.72 20.42 7.10
N THR A 189 7.81 19.87 6.54
CA THR A 189 8.48 20.38 5.34
C THR A 189 8.61 19.34 4.24
N TYR A 190 8.76 19.79 3.00
CA TYR A 190 8.97 18.91 1.85
C TYR A 190 10.30 18.13 1.94
N GLN A 191 11.38 18.74 2.45
CA GLN A 191 12.63 18.02 2.70
C GLN A 191 12.46 16.84 3.65
N GLN A 192 11.61 16.96 4.67
CA GLN A 192 11.35 15.86 5.60
C GLN A 192 10.57 14.71 4.95
N MET A 193 9.77 15.00 3.92
CA MET A 193 9.06 13.98 3.16
C MET A 193 10.02 13.15 2.30
N ASP A 194 11.14 13.72 1.90
CA ASP A 194 12.16 13.00 1.11
C ASP A 194 12.91 11.94 1.94
N LEU A 195 12.92 12.06 3.29
CA LEU A 195 13.42 11.01 4.19
C LEU A 195 12.73 9.66 3.97
N ILE A 196 11.49 9.68 3.46
CA ILE A 196 10.74 8.46 3.14
C ILE A 196 11.38 7.78 1.94
N ASN A 197 11.73 8.51 0.88
CA ASN A 197 12.42 7.94 -0.27
C ASN A 197 13.79 7.36 0.14
N VAL A 198 14.49 8.05 1.04
CA VAL A 198 15.76 7.56 1.62
C VAL A 198 15.58 6.25 2.40
N ALA A 199 14.42 6.02 3.01
CA ALA A 199 14.11 4.75 3.69
C ALA A 199 13.60 3.66 2.71
N LEU A 200 12.81 4.04 1.70
CA LEU A 200 12.24 3.11 0.72
C LEU A 200 13.29 2.52 -0.21
N LEU A 201 14.27 3.31 -0.66
CA LEU A 201 15.25 2.86 -1.63
C LEU A 201 16.12 1.68 -1.10
N PRO A 202 16.71 1.75 0.12
CA PRO A 202 17.40 0.61 0.72
C PRO A 202 16.47 -0.59 0.92
N MET A 203 15.24 -0.35 1.38
CA MET A 203 14.27 -1.45 1.52
C MET A 203 14.06 -2.15 0.18
N PHE A 204 13.77 -1.41 -0.89
CA PHE A 204 13.56 -1.96 -2.22
C PHE A 204 14.75 -2.78 -2.71
N LEU A 205 15.96 -2.27 -2.54
CA LEU A 205 17.18 -2.90 -3.04
C LEU A 205 17.59 -4.14 -2.25
N PHE A 206 17.43 -4.12 -0.92
CA PHE A 206 17.96 -5.14 -0.02
C PHE A 206 16.92 -6.18 0.42
N SER A 207 15.62 -5.94 0.27
CA SER A 207 14.56 -6.84 0.78
C SER A 207 14.36 -8.14 -0.02
N GLY A 208 15.33 -8.57 -0.82
CA GLY A 208 15.23 -9.81 -1.60
C GLY A 208 14.48 -9.67 -2.94
N SER A 209 14.20 -8.44 -3.38
CA SER A 209 13.47 -8.15 -4.62
C SER A 209 14.20 -8.65 -5.88
N PHE A 210 15.52 -8.48 -5.91
CA PHE A 210 16.36 -8.76 -7.10
C PHE A 210 17.24 -9.99 -6.95
N TYR A 211 17.56 -10.39 -5.73
CA TYR A 211 18.46 -11.52 -5.46
C TYR A 211 18.15 -12.11 -4.07
N PRO A 212 18.47 -13.39 -3.83
CA PRO A 212 18.22 -14.03 -2.54
C PRO A 212 18.98 -13.37 -1.40
N ILE A 213 18.38 -13.32 -0.20
CA ILE A 213 19.03 -12.76 0.98
C ILE A 213 20.21 -13.60 1.47
N THR A 214 20.31 -14.87 1.05
CA THR A 214 21.45 -15.77 1.33
C THR A 214 22.80 -15.24 0.86
N VAL A 215 22.80 -14.32 -0.10
CA VAL A 215 24.01 -13.66 -0.60
C VAL A 215 24.64 -12.76 0.46
N PHE A 216 23.86 -12.30 1.44
CA PHE A 216 24.34 -11.45 2.52
C PHE A 216 24.91 -12.25 3.70
N PRO A 217 25.87 -11.69 4.46
CA PRO A 217 26.28 -12.27 5.74
C PRO A 217 25.10 -12.30 6.73
N GLY A 218 25.07 -13.30 7.61
CA GLY A 218 23.90 -13.61 8.46
C GLY A 218 23.38 -12.44 9.32
N TRP A 219 24.25 -11.52 9.76
CA TRP A 219 23.80 -10.35 10.52
C TRP A 219 22.97 -9.37 9.67
N ILE A 220 23.28 -9.22 8.38
CA ILE A 220 22.49 -8.41 7.44
C ILE A 220 21.17 -9.11 7.15
N GLN A 221 21.17 -10.44 7.02
CA GLN A 221 19.95 -11.21 6.80
C GLN A 221 18.92 -10.95 7.91
N SER A 222 19.32 -10.96 9.19
CA SER A 222 18.42 -10.66 10.31
C SER A 222 17.83 -9.24 10.25
N VAL A 223 18.61 -8.26 9.78
CA VAL A 223 18.14 -6.89 9.59
C VAL A 223 17.12 -6.83 8.44
N ILE A 224 17.42 -7.47 7.32
CA ILE A 224 16.51 -7.52 6.16
C ILE A 224 15.21 -8.25 6.53
N GLN A 225 15.30 -9.36 7.25
CA GLN A 225 14.14 -10.11 7.75
C GLN A 225 13.27 -9.28 8.69
N SER A 226 13.80 -8.22 9.32
CA SER A 226 12.99 -7.30 10.12
C SER A 226 12.23 -6.27 9.27
N LEU A 227 12.60 -6.09 8.00
CA LEU A 227 11.98 -5.11 7.12
C LEU A 227 10.57 -5.58 6.68
N PRO A 228 9.60 -4.66 6.60
CA PRO A 228 8.25 -5.00 6.18
C PRO A 228 8.20 -5.43 4.70
N LEU A 229 9.07 -4.88 3.86
CA LEU A 229 9.09 -5.23 2.44
C LEU A 229 9.59 -6.67 2.21
N TRP A 230 10.52 -7.18 3.01
CA TRP A 230 10.93 -8.59 2.90
C TRP A 230 9.75 -9.53 3.14
N HIS A 231 8.97 -9.27 4.19
CA HIS A 231 7.75 -10.03 4.47
C HIS A 231 6.71 -9.93 3.36
N ALA A 232 6.60 -8.77 2.69
CA ALA A 232 5.72 -8.61 1.54
C ALA A 232 6.17 -9.50 0.38
N ILE A 233 7.46 -9.52 0.08
CA ILE A 233 8.03 -10.24 -1.05
C ILE A 233 7.88 -11.74 -0.85
N GLU A 234 8.22 -12.26 0.32
CA GLU A 234 8.09 -13.69 0.64
C GLU A 234 6.62 -14.15 0.64
N LEU A 235 5.70 -13.33 1.18
CA LEU A 235 4.26 -13.59 1.11
C LEU A 235 3.79 -13.71 -0.35
N MET A 236 4.19 -12.77 -1.22
CA MET A 236 3.78 -12.75 -2.62
C MET A 236 4.45 -13.88 -3.41
N ARG A 237 5.72 -14.17 -3.13
CA ARG A 237 6.49 -15.24 -3.77
C ARG A 237 5.88 -16.60 -3.47
N GLY A 238 5.60 -16.91 -2.21
CA GLY A 238 4.96 -18.16 -1.82
C GLY A 238 3.59 -18.36 -2.48
N LEU A 239 2.79 -17.29 -2.59
CA LEU A 239 1.48 -17.34 -3.27
C LEU A 239 1.60 -17.55 -4.78
N MET A 240 2.55 -16.88 -5.45
CA MET A 240 2.73 -16.97 -6.90
C MET A 240 3.41 -18.28 -7.35
N LEU A 241 4.33 -18.80 -6.54
CA LEU A 241 5.02 -20.08 -6.78
C LEU A 241 4.22 -21.29 -6.29
N GLY A 242 3.26 -21.09 -5.38
CA GLY A 242 2.47 -22.17 -4.78
C GLY A 242 3.14 -22.87 -3.60
N GLU A 243 4.21 -22.28 -3.06
CA GLU A 243 4.91 -22.76 -1.87
C GLU A 243 4.16 -22.31 -0.62
N ILE A 244 3.10 -23.03 -0.27
CA ILE A 244 2.32 -22.75 0.94
C ILE A 244 3.00 -23.38 2.14
N SER A 245 3.57 -22.55 2.99
CA SER A 245 4.14 -22.95 4.27
C SER A 245 3.50 -22.19 5.42
N SER A 246 3.78 -22.63 6.66
CA SER A 246 3.35 -21.92 7.87
C SER A 246 3.97 -20.52 7.99
N SER A 247 5.04 -20.19 7.25
CA SER A 247 5.63 -18.85 7.25
C SER A 247 4.69 -17.79 6.65
N LEU A 248 3.81 -18.17 5.72
CA LEU A 248 2.81 -17.26 5.15
C LEU A 248 1.91 -16.65 6.23
N LEU A 249 1.54 -17.45 7.24
CA LEU A 249 0.74 -16.95 8.36
C LEU A 249 1.50 -15.93 9.21
N VAL A 250 2.82 -16.09 9.34
CA VAL A 250 3.67 -15.12 10.04
C VAL A 250 3.69 -13.78 9.29
N HIS A 251 3.83 -13.81 7.96
CA HIS A 251 3.79 -12.59 7.14
C HIS A 251 2.42 -11.90 7.21
N VAL A 252 1.32 -12.66 7.15
CA VAL A 252 -0.04 -12.12 7.30
C VAL A 252 -0.24 -11.51 8.70
N ALA A 253 0.24 -12.18 9.75
CA ALA A 253 0.17 -11.68 11.12
C ALA A 253 1.00 -10.41 11.30
N TYR A 254 2.19 -10.34 10.69
CA TYR A 254 3.05 -9.17 10.69
C TYR A 254 2.34 -7.95 10.08
N PHE A 255 1.74 -8.10 8.89
CA PHE A 255 0.99 -7.00 8.28
C PHE A 255 -0.27 -6.63 9.07
N SER A 256 -0.95 -7.60 9.66
CA SER A 256 -2.10 -7.34 10.52
C SER A 256 -1.71 -6.49 11.74
N ALA A 257 -0.59 -6.82 12.40
CA ALA A 257 -0.05 -6.02 13.50
C ALA A 257 0.35 -4.61 13.03
N MET A 258 1.01 -4.51 11.89
CA MET A 258 1.42 -3.24 11.27
C MET A 258 0.22 -2.33 10.98
N ILE A 259 -0.87 -2.89 10.46
CA ILE A 259 -2.14 -2.19 10.21
C ILE A 259 -2.74 -1.67 11.50
N ILE A 260 -2.82 -2.50 12.54
CA ILE A 260 -3.41 -2.12 13.83
C ILE A 260 -2.62 -0.96 14.45
N ILE A 261 -1.29 -1.09 14.49
CA ILE A 261 -0.40 -0.06 15.07
C ILE A 261 -0.47 1.23 14.26
N GLY A 262 -0.35 1.15 12.93
CA GLY A 262 -0.39 2.32 12.05
C GLY A 262 -1.73 3.07 12.11
N THR A 263 -2.84 2.33 12.12
CA THR A 263 -4.19 2.92 12.21
C THR A 263 -4.43 3.57 13.57
N TRP A 264 -4.00 2.92 14.65
CA TRP A 264 -4.13 3.45 16.00
C TRP A 264 -3.36 4.77 16.17
N PHE A 265 -2.12 4.82 15.68
CA PHE A 265 -1.27 6.01 15.79
C PHE A 265 -1.82 7.17 14.93
N THR A 266 -2.20 6.86 13.68
CA THR A 266 -2.83 7.82 12.77
C THR A 266 -4.11 8.40 13.37
N THR A 267 -4.99 7.57 13.92
CA THR A 267 -6.25 8.01 14.53
C THR A 267 -6.00 8.95 15.72
N ARG A 268 -5.08 8.59 16.62
CA ARG A 268 -4.73 9.44 17.77
C ARG A 268 -4.19 10.80 17.35
N ARG A 269 -3.35 10.82 16.32
CA ARG A 269 -2.69 12.05 15.87
C ARG A 269 -3.66 12.97 15.11
N LEU A 270 -4.50 12.42 14.23
CA LEU A 270 -5.53 13.20 13.54
C LEU A 270 -6.53 13.81 14.53
N ASN A 271 -6.94 13.05 15.55
CA ASN A 271 -7.79 13.57 16.62
C ASN A 271 -7.15 14.77 17.35
N HIS A 272 -5.86 14.69 17.67
CA HIS A 272 -5.15 15.82 18.30
C HIS A 272 -4.98 17.03 17.35
N LEU A 273 -4.84 16.81 16.05
CA LEU A 273 -4.66 17.88 15.07
C LEU A 273 -5.97 18.62 14.75
N PHE A 274 -7.09 17.93 14.74
CA PHE A 274 -8.38 18.49 14.34
C PHE A 274 -9.29 18.94 15.50
N MET A 275 -8.98 18.57 16.75
CA MET A 275 -9.72 19.02 17.94
C MET A 275 -9.09 20.25 18.63
N ARG A 276 -8.43 21.12 17.87
CA ARG A 276 -8.03 22.48 18.28
C ARG A 276 -8.87 23.48 17.53
#